data_AF-A0A970AYQ9-F1
#
_entry.id   AF-A0A970AYQ9-F1
#
_cell.length_a   1.000
_cell.length_b   1.000
_cell.length_c   1.000
_cell.angle_alpha   90.00
_cell.angle_beta   90.00
_cell.angle_gamma   90.00
#
_symmetry.space_group_name_H-M   'P 1'
#
loop_
_entity.id
_entity.type
_entity.pdbx_description
1 polymer ?
#
loop_
_entity_poly.entity_id
_entity_poly.type
_entity_poly.pdbx_seq_one_letter_code
_entity_poly.pdbx_strand_id
1 'polypeptide(L)'
;KVNFSNFDLIVAPEHDQIKGSNVLSTFGALHYITKQEINNCSNFFSKYNLSEKDKIVSLILGGPNRYYHFNEIDLGNIFLSIKENFLDKGFKLILVRSRRTPDNIIDFAKKFFINSAVIIDFVSKEFYLSALKLSKIIIVTCDSTSMISECAITQKPIFVAKMKANRRNTRFEYFLNSFREKGIIRFLGEKIDYWEYPLLDETNRIATIIKERLNYI
;
A
#
# COMPACT_ATOMS: atom_id res chain seq x y z
N LYS A 1 28.32 -6.37 -10.33
CA LYS A 1 27.91 -5.60 -9.11
C LYS A 1 28.95 -4.52 -8.89
N VAL A 2 28.54 -3.28 -8.60
CA VAL A 2 29.45 -2.14 -8.34
C VAL A 2 29.74 -2.06 -6.84
N ASN A 3 30.94 -1.63 -6.45
CA ASN A 3 31.30 -1.46 -5.05
C ASN A 3 30.57 -0.23 -4.46
N PHE A 4 30.02 -0.37 -3.25
CA PHE A 4 29.32 0.70 -2.55
C PHE A 4 30.23 1.87 -2.19
N SER A 5 31.55 1.65 -2.06
CA SER A 5 32.53 2.73 -1.86
C SER A 5 32.64 3.70 -3.04
N ASN A 6 32.07 3.37 -4.20
CA ASN A 6 32.11 4.24 -5.39
C ASN A 6 31.04 5.35 -5.35
N PHE A 7 30.23 5.42 -4.29
CA PHE A 7 29.16 6.40 -4.13
C PHE A 7 29.40 7.22 -2.86
N ASP A 8 29.17 8.53 -2.90
CA ASP A 8 29.26 9.38 -1.69
C ASP A 8 28.15 9.06 -0.68
N LEU A 9 26.98 8.68 -1.19
CA LEU A 9 25.81 8.33 -0.39
C LEU A 9 24.94 7.28 -1.11
N ILE A 10 24.45 6.31 -0.36
CA ILE A 10 23.51 5.30 -0.81
C ILE A 10 22.30 5.34 0.11
N VAL A 11 21.10 5.44 -0.46
CA VAL A 11 19.85 5.26 0.29
C VAL A 11 19.25 3.93 -0.12
N ALA A 12 19.00 3.06 0.86
CA ALA A 12 18.49 1.72 0.59
C ALA A 12 17.52 1.25 1.68
N PRO A 13 16.45 0.51 1.32
CA PRO A 13 15.59 -0.12 2.31
C PRO A 13 16.30 -1.17 3.16
N GLU A 14 15.91 -1.29 4.44
CA GLU A 14 16.45 -2.29 5.36
C GLU A 14 16.34 -3.73 4.82
N HIS A 15 15.26 -4.02 4.08
CA HIS A 15 15.01 -5.35 3.50
C HIS A 15 15.99 -5.75 2.38
N ASP A 16 16.79 -4.80 1.86
CA ASP A 16 17.87 -5.09 0.91
C ASP A 16 19.18 -5.47 1.61
N GLN A 17 19.27 -5.30 2.94
CA GLN A 17 20.40 -5.69 3.80
C GLN A 17 21.76 -5.11 3.35
N ILE A 18 21.74 -3.91 2.76
CA ILE A 18 22.94 -3.17 2.36
C ILE A 18 23.51 -2.45 3.59
N LYS A 19 24.83 -2.58 3.82
CA LYS A 19 25.55 -1.96 4.95
C LYS A 19 26.79 -1.23 4.44
N GLY A 20 27.09 -0.10 5.06
CA GLY A 20 28.26 0.73 4.76
C GLY A 20 28.19 2.06 5.50
N SER A 21 29.33 2.73 5.70
CA SER A 21 29.38 4.04 6.35
C SER A 21 28.66 5.15 5.57
N ASN A 22 28.56 4.98 4.25
CA ASN A 22 27.85 5.85 3.32
C ASN A 22 26.40 5.40 3.04
N VAL A 23 25.85 4.46 3.82
CA VAL A 23 24.49 3.94 3.60
C VAL A 23 23.51 4.54 4.61
N LEU A 24 22.43 5.13 4.11
CA LEU A 24 21.26 5.52 4.89
C LEU A 24 20.15 4.48 4.66
N SER A 25 19.76 3.80 5.74
CA SER A 25 18.70 2.81 5.69
C SER A 25 17.31 3.43 5.82
N THR A 26 16.35 2.90 5.08
CA THR A 26 14.92 3.27 5.20
C THR A 26 14.07 2.12 5.71
N PHE A 27 13.13 2.42 6.60
CA PHE A 27 12.10 1.50 7.04
C PHE A 27 10.97 1.45 6.01
N GLY A 28 11.04 0.48 5.12
CA GLY A 28 10.14 0.38 3.97
C GLY A 28 10.65 1.12 2.74
N ALA A 29 9.76 1.32 1.78
CA ALA A 29 10.11 1.90 0.48
C ALA A 29 9.82 3.40 0.45
N LEU A 30 10.74 4.17 -0.14
CA LEU A 30 10.53 5.59 -0.39
C LEU A 30 9.44 5.80 -1.44
N HIS A 31 8.61 6.82 -1.24
CA HIS A 31 7.54 7.22 -2.14
C HIS A 31 7.32 8.72 -2.12
N TYR A 32 6.65 9.25 -3.15
CA TYR A 32 6.42 10.68 -3.34
C TYR A 32 5.13 11.20 -2.68
N ILE A 33 4.26 10.31 -2.19
CA ILE A 33 2.99 10.69 -1.56
C ILE A 33 3.24 11.27 -0.16
N THR A 34 2.65 12.43 0.12
CA THR A 34 2.72 13.09 1.42
C THR A 34 1.38 13.03 2.18
N LYS A 35 1.45 13.11 3.52
CA LYS A 35 0.24 13.23 4.37
C LYS A 35 -0.58 14.47 4.01
N GLN A 36 0.08 15.56 3.68
CA GLN A 36 -0.55 16.82 3.30
C GLN A 36 -1.34 16.69 2.00
N GLU A 37 -0.80 16.03 0.98
CA GLU A 37 -1.54 15.75 -0.27
C GLU A 37 -2.80 14.91 -0.02
N ILE A 38 -2.71 13.90 0.85
CA ILE A 38 -3.87 13.08 1.20
C ILE A 38 -4.91 13.94 1.93
N ASN A 39 -4.51 14.74 2.92
CA ASN A 39 -5.46 15.56 3.68
C ASN A 39 -6.12 16.65 2.80
N ASN A 40 -5.36 17.24 1.89
CA ASN A 40 -5.81 18.36 1.06
C ASN A 40 -6.53 17.93 -0.23
N CYS A 41 -6.50 16.66 -0.60
CA CYS A 41 -7.17 16.21 -1.82
C CYS A 41 -8.70 16.37 -1.74
N SER A 42 -9.30 16.70 -2.89
CA SER A 42 -10.75 16.72 -3.06
C SER A 42 -11.35 15.31 -2.93
N ASN A 43 -12.61 15.22 -2.50
CA ASN A 43 -13.34 13.96 -2.53
C ASN A 43 -13.82 13.63 -3.95
N PHE A 44 -13.01 12.88 -4.70
CA PHE A 44 -13.34 12.42 -6.06
C PHE A 44 -14.42 11.32 -6.09
N PHE A 45 -14.77 10.75 -4.95
CA PHE A 45 -15.82 9.74 -4.83
C PHE A 45 -17.19 10.30 -4.44
N SER A 46 -17.31 11.61 -4.26
CA SER A 46 -18.60 12.29 -4.03
C SER A 46 -19.61 12.01 -5.13
N LYS A 47 -19.17 11.91 -6.39
CA LYS A 47 -19.99 11.51 -7.54
C LYS A 47 -20.55 10.08 -7.48
N TYR A 48 -20.03 9.26 -6.58
CA TYR A 48 -20.55 7.92 -6.27
C TYR A 48 -21.29 7.88 -4.93
N ASN A 49 -21.68 9.04 -4.39
CA ASN A 49 -22.34 9.18 -3.08
C ASN A 49 -21.51 8.58 -1.93
N LEU A 50 -20.19 8.74 -1.98
CA LEU A 50 -19.26 8.36 -0.91
C LEU A 50 -18.66 9.60 -0.23
N SER A 51 -18.54 9.53 1.09
CA SER A 51 -18.05 10.60 1.95
C SER A 51 -17.29 10.05 3.16
N GLU A 52 -16.63 10.92 3.93
CA GLU A 52 -15.89 10.53 5.15
C GLU A 52 -16.78 10.00 6.29
N LYS A 53 -18.10 10.21 6.19
CA LYS A 53 -19.10 9.69 7.14
C LYS A 53 -19.37 8.19 6.93
N ASP A 54 -19.07 7.68 5.73
CA ASP A 54 -19.29 6.29 5.39
C ASP A 54 -18.22 5.37 6.01
N LYS A 55 -18.60 4.12 6.28
CA LYS A 55 -17.65 3.06 6.63
C LYS A 55 -16.97 2.56 5.36
N ILE A 56 -15.91 3.23 4.93
CA ILE A 56 -15.21 2.88 3.68
C ILE A 56 -14.01 1.97 3.98
N VAL A 57 -13.91 0.89 3.22
CA VAL A 57 -12.69 0.11 3.05
C VAL A 57 -12.18 0.30 1.63
N SER A 58 -10.88 0.59 1.46
CA SER A 58 -10.28 0.63 0.11
C SER A 58 -9.43 -0.60 -0.14
N LEU A 59 -9.61 -1.23 -1.29
CA LEU A 59 -8.71 -2.23 -1.84
C LEU A 59 -7.77 -1.56 -2.85
N ILE A 60 -6.49 -1.62 -2.56
CA ILE A 60 -5.39 -1.13 -3.39
C ILE A 60 -4.74 -2.31 -4.08
N LEU A 61 -4.97 -2.45 -5.39
CA LEU A 61 -4.37 -3.53 -6.19
C LEU A 61 -3.03 -3.10 -6.79
N GLY A 62 -1.98 -3.86 -6.44
CA GLY A 62 -0.69 -3.85 -7.12
C GLY A 62 -0.76 -4.54 -8.49
N GLY A 63 0.16 -5.43 -8.79
CA GLY A 63 0.12 -6.19 -10.04
C GLY A 63 1.13 -7.33 -10.07
N PRO A 64 1.12 -8.15 -11.14
CA PRO A 64 2.06 -9.24 -11.28
C PRO A 64 3.49 -8.73 -11.25
N ASN A 65 4.36 -9.56 -10.70
CA ASN A 65 5.80 -9.40 -10.74
C ASN A 65 6.44 -10.79 -10.75
N ARG A 66 7.77 -10.87 -10.69
CA ARG A 66 8.44 -12.18 -10.71
C ARG A 66 7.99 -13.12 -9.58
N TYR A 67 7.58 -12.59 -8.42
CA TYR A 67 7.19 -13.38 -7.25
C TYR A 67 5.70 -13.71 -7.22
N TYR A 68 4.83 -12.78 -7.61
CA TYR A 68 3.38 -12.93 -7.47
C TYR A 68 2.70 -12.89 -8.84
N HIS A 69 1.84 -13.88 -9.08
CA HIS A 69 0.94 -13.88 -10.21
C HIS A 69 -0.40 -13.32 -9.75
N PHE A 70 -1.06 -12.58 -10.62
CA PHE A 70 -2.42 -12.11 -10.40
C PHE A 70 -3.33 -13.05 -11.17
N ASN A 71 -3.82 -14.09 -10.49
CA ASN A 71 -4.76 -15.04 -11.04
C ASN A 71 -6.10 -14.94 -10.29
N GLU A 72 -7.18 -15.38 -10.94
CA GLU A 72 -8.54 -15.27 -10.40
C GLU A 72 -8.77 -16.11 -9.15
N ILE A 73 -8.01 -17.20 -8.94
CA ILE A 73 -8.14 -18.05 -7.75
C ILE A 73 -7.65 -17.31 -6.51
N ASP A 74 -6.41 -16.82 -6.55
CA ASP A 74 -5.80 -16.09 -5.42
C ASP A 74 -6.56 -14.80 -5.13
N LEU A 75 -6.91 -14.04 -6.17
CA LEU A 75 -7.66 -12.80 -6.01
C LEU A 75 -9.12 -13.04 -5.62
N GLY A 76 -9.75 -14.11 -6.10
CA GLY A 76 -11.11 -14.51 -5.72
C GLY A 76 -11.20 -14.83 -4.23
N ASN A 77 -10.20 -15.52 -3.67
CA ASN A 77 -10.12 -15.77 -2.23
C ASN A 77 -9.97 -14.46 -1.43
N ILE A 78 -9.15 -13.52 -1.92
CA ILE A 78 -9.04 -12.18 -1.32
C ILE A 78 -10.37 -11.45 -1.39
N PHE A 79 -11.05 -11.47 -2.53
CA PHE A 79 -12.32 -10.78 -2.72
C PHE A 79 -13.44 -11.37 -1.85
N LEU A 80 -13.48 -12.69 -1.72
CA LEU A 80 -14.40 -13.37 -0.80
C LEU A 80 -14.14 -12.95 0.65
N SER A 81 -12.87 -12.94 1.07
CA SER A 81 -12.50 -12.46 2.41
C SER A 81 -12.92 -11.01 2.63
N ILE A 82 -12.77 -10.13 1.63
CA ILE A 82 -13.23 -8.73 1.71
C ILE A 82 -14.75 -8.65 1.85
N LYS A 83 -15.49 -9.45 1.06
CA LYS A 83 -16.95 -9.50 1.13
C LYS A 83 -17.42 -9.88 2.53
N GLU A 84 -16.95 -11.02 3.06
CA GLU A 84 -17.39 -11.56 4.36
C GLU A 84 -16.98 -10.66 5.52
N ASN A 85 -15.78 -10.07 5.46
CA ASN A 85 -15.24 -9.31 6.58
C ASN A 85 -15.69 -7.86 6.61
N PHE A 86 -16.01 -7.27 5.45
CA PHE A 86 -16.29 -5.85 5.35
C PHE A 86 -17.66 -5.56 4.72
N LEU A 87 -17.92 -6.04 3.51
CA LEU A 87 -19.17 -5.71 2.80
C LEU A 87 -20.41 -6.22 3.55
N ASP A 88 -20.38 -7.47 4.00
CA ASP A 88 -21.47 -8.09 4.76
C ASP A 88 -21.67 -7.42 6.14
N LYS A 89 -20.71 -6.58 6.58
CA LYS A 89 -20.77 -5.77 7.81
C LYS A 89 -21.09 -4.29 7.54
N GLY A 90 -21.54 -3.96 6.34
CA GLY A 90 -22.00 -2.63 5.95
C GLY A 90 -20.89 -1.65 5.57
N PHE A 91 -19.68 -2.13 5.29
CA PHE A 91 -18.66 -1.28 4.67
C PHE A 91 -18.95 -1.09 3.18
N LYS A 92 -18.63 0.11 2.67
CA LYS A 92 -18.57 0.39 1.24
C LYS A 92 -17.15 0.14 0.73
N LEU A 93 -17.00 -0.53 -0.41
CA LEU A 93 -15.69 -0.81 -0.99
C LEU A 93 -15.34 0.20 -2.10
N ILE A 94 -14.15 0.77 -2.00
CA ILE A 94 -13.47 1.44 -3.12
C ILE A 94 -12.35 0.52 -3.61
N LEU A 95 -12.26 0.28 -4.90
CA LEU A 95 -11.14 -0.44 -5.50
C LEU A 95 -10.39 0.52 -6.43
N VAL A 96 -9.08 0.65 -6.21
CA VAL A 96 -8.18 1.38 -7.11
C VAL A 96 -7.03 0.47 -7.56
N ARG A 97 -6.61 0.65 -8.81
CA ARG A 97 -5.59 -0.17 -9.45
C ARG A 97 -4.28 0.57 -9.66
N SER A 98 -3.18 -0.18 -9.67
CA SER A 98 -1.89 0.31 -10.15
C SER A 98 -1.77 0.16 -11.66
N ARG A 99 -0.74 0.80 -12.26
CA ARG A 99 -0.38 0.60 -13.67
C ARG A 99 -0.06 -0.86 -14.03
N ARG A 100 0.30 -1.67 -13.03
CA ARG A 100 0.65 -3.08 -13.23
C ARG A 100 -0.58 -3.99 -13.21
N THR A 101 -1.72 -3.54 -12.69
CA THR A 101 -2.91 -4.39 -12.58
C THR A 101 -3.48 -4.70 -13.98
N PRO A 102 -3.53 -5.97 -14.40
CA PRO A 102 -4.07 -6.35 -15.70
C PRO A 102 -5.56 -6.02 -15.82
N ASP A 103 -6.02 -5.65 -17.02
CA ASP A 103 -7.43 -5.27 -17.24
C ASP A 103 -8.39 -6.45 -16.98
N ASN A 104 -7.98 -7.69 -17.31
CA ASN A 104 -8.79 -8.88 -17.01
C ASN A 104 -9.05 -9.07 -15.50
N ILE A 105 -8.14 -8.61 -14.63
CA ILE A 105 -8.35 -8.61 -13.17
C ILE A 105 -9.38 -7.57 -12.76
N ILE A 106 -9.40 -6.43 -13.44
CA ILE A 106 -10.41 -5.39 -13.20
C ILE A 106 -11.79 -5.85 -13.65
N ASP A 107 -11.87 -6.52 -14.80
CA ASP A 107 -13.11 -7.12 -15.29
C ASP A 107 -13.62 -8.21 -14.34
N PHE A 108 -12.71 -9.05 -13.84
CA PHE A 108 -13.02 -10.03 -12.81
C PHE A 108 -13.57 -9.37 -11.53
N ALA A 109 -12.91 -8.30 -11.05
CA ALA A 109 -13.37 -7.54 -9.88
C ALA A 109 -14.75 -6.90 -10.10
N LYS A 110 -15.02 -6.34 -11.29
CA LYS A 110 -16.33 -5.78 -11.65
C LYS A 110 -17.45 -6.82 -11.62
N LYS A 111 -17.17 -8.04 -12.11
CA LYS A 111 -18.12 -9.16 -12.05
C LYS A 111 -18.34 -9.62 -10.61
N PHE A 112 -17.27 -9.75 -9.83
CA PHE A 112 -17.35 -10.23 -8.45
C PHE A 112 -18.09 -9.25 -7.53
N PHE A 113 -17.74 -7.97 -7.59
CA PHE A 113 -18.31 -6.92 -6.74
C PHE A 113 -19.45 -6.15 -7.40
N ILE A 114 -20.25 -6.84 -8.22
CA ILE A 114 -21.37 -6.19 -8.91
C ILE A 114 -22.27 -5.47 -7.90
N ASN A 115 -22.51 -4.18 -8.14
CA ASN A 115 -23.29 -3.27 -7.30
C ASN A 115 -22.83 -3.11 -5.83
N SER A 116 -21.65 -3.62 -5.46
CA SER A 116 -21.15 -3.61 -4.07
C SER A 116 -19.82 -2.88 -3.88
N ALA A 117 -19.20 -2.42 -4.97
CA ALA A 117 -17.98 -1.63 -4.94
C ALA A 117 -17.98 -0.50 -5.98
N VAL A 118 -17.26 0.58 -5.67
CA VAL A 118 -16.84 1.57 -6.66
C VAL A 118 -15.45 1.19 -7.16
N ILE A 119 -15.35 0.80 -8.42
CA ILE A 119 -14.10 0.33 -9.04
C ILE A 119 -13.59 1.39 -10.01
N ILE A 120 -12.38 1.88 -9.76
CA ILE A 120 -11.68 2.79 -10.67
C ILE A 120 -10.79 1.94 -11.58
N ASP A 121 -11.21 1.82 -12.85
CA ASP A 121 -10.58 0.98 -13.87
C ASP A 121 -9.50 1.70 -14.68
N PHE A 122 -9.07 2.88 -14.24
CA PHE A 122 -7.93 3.62 -14.79
C PHE A 122 -7.01 4.07 -13.65
N VAL A 123 -5.77 4.43 -13.98
CA VAL A 123 -4.81 4.94 -12.99
C VAL A 123 -4.99 6.45 -12.84
N SER A 124 -5.23 6.91 -11.62
CA SER A 124 -5.30 8.33 -11.28
C SER A 124 -4.78 8.57 -9.87
N LYS A 125 -3.87 9.54 -9.73
CA LYS A 125 -3.34 9.96 -8.44
C LYS A 125 -4.44 10.56 -7.57
N GLU A 126 -5.36 11.30 -8.17
CA GLU A 126 -6.50 11.94 -7.52
C GLU A 126 -7.43 10.91 -6.88
N PHE A 127 -7.82 9.89 -7.63
CA PHE A 127 -8.64 8.78 -7.10
C PHE A 127 -7.88 7.98 -6.03
N TYR A 128 -6.58 7.77 -6.21
CA TYR A 128 -5.76 7.08 -5.21
C TYR A 128 -5.70 7.84 -3.88
N LEU A 129 -5.34 9.13 -3.91
CA LEU A 129 -5.29 9.98 -2.72
C LEU A 129 -6.66 10.12 -2.06
N SER A 130 -7.72 10.30 -2.86
CA SER A 130 -9.08 10.37 -2.34
C SER A 130 -9.51 9.05 -1.69
N ALA A 131 -9.10 7.89 -2.22
CA ALA A 131 -9.39 6.59 -1.61
C ALA A 131 -8.67 6.46 -0.26
N LEU A 132 -7.38 6.83 -0.19
CA LEU A 132 -6.62 6.85 1.05
C LEU A 132 -7.24 7.80 2.09
N LYS A 133 -7.70 8.99 1.68
CA LYS A 133 -8.36 9.98 2.54
C LYS A 133 -9.68 9.47 3.11
N LEU A 134 -10.54 8.88 2.30
CA LEU A 134 -11.88 8.45 2.71
C LEU A 134 -11.90 7.16 3.53
N SER A 135 -10.93 6.28 3.31
CA SER A 135 -10.89 4.96 3.94
C SER A 135 -10.86 5.04 5.46
N LYS A 136 -11.61 4.18 6.14
CA LYS A 136 -11.38 3.86 7.56
C LYS A 136 -10.37 2.73 7.71
N ILE A 137 -10.33 1.83 6.73
CA ILE A 137 -9.42 0.68 6.66
C ILE A 137 -8.90 0.56 5.23
N ILE A 138 -7.63 0.23 5.08
CA ILE A 138 -6.99 0.01 3.78
C ILE A 138 -6.60 -1.45 3.67
N ILE A 139 -6.88 -2.06 2.52
CA ILE A 139 -6.44 -3.39 2.13
C ILE A 139 -5.52 -3.22 0.94
N VAL A 140 -4.31 -3.77 1.00
CA VAL A 140 -3.30 -3.64 -0.07
C VAL A 140 -2.69 -5.00 -0.37
N THR A 141 -2.47 -5.29 -1.65
CA THR A 141 -1.88 -6.57 -2.06
C THR A 141 -0.40 -6.66 -1.69
N CYS A 142 0.06 -7.86 -1.31
CA CYS A 142 1.42 -8.07 -0.80
C CYS A 142 2.55 -7.93 -1.84
N ASP A 143 2.23 -7.69 -3.12
CA ASP A 143 3.21 -7.66 -4.21
C ASP A 143 4.00 -6.35 -4.30
N SER A 144 3.63 -5.33 -3.52
CA SER A 144 4.26 -4.00 -3.60
C SER A 144 4.63 -3.45 -2.22
N THR A 145 5.93 -3.48 -1.92
CA THR A 145 6.48 -2.80 -0.73
C THR A 145 6.25 -1.28 -0.81
N SER A 146 6.32 -0.70 -2.01
CA SER A 146 6.01 0.72 -2.26
C SER A 146 4.58 1.08 -1.91
N MET A 147 3.57 0.36 -2.42
CA MET A 147 2.18 0.70 -2.12
C MET A 147 1.82 0.47 -0.65
N ILE A 148 2.39 -0.54 0.00
CA ILE A 148 2.23 -0.74 1.45
C ILE A 148 2.83 0.45 2.22
N SER A 149 4.01 0.93 1.82
CA SER A 149 4.66 2.08 2.43
C SER A 149 3.85 3.37 2.20
N GLU A 150 3.35 3.58 0.99
CA GLU A 150 2.43 4.70 0.65
C GLU A 150 1.17 4.69 1.52
N CYS A 151 0.57 3.52 1.75
CA CYS A 151 -0.59 3.41 2.63
C CYS A 151 -0.23 3.74 4.08
N ALA A 152 0.98 3.39 4.54
CA ALA A 152 1.42 3.61 5.91
C ALA A 152 1.47 5.10 6.29
N ILE A 153 1.68 6.02 5.34
CA ILE A 153 1.64 7.45 5.65
C ILE A 153 0.26 7.89 6.19
N THR A 154 -0.79 7.13 5.92
CA THR A 154 -2.15 7.45 6.39
C THR A 154 -2.33 7.29 7.90
N GLN A 155 -1.49 6.47 8.57
CA GLN A 155 -1.65 6.05 9.97
C GLN A 155 -2.99 5.34 10.26
N LYS A 156 -3.65 4.85 9.22
CA LYS A 156 -4.90 4.10 9.32
C LYS A 156 -4.62 2.61 9.38
N PRO A 157 -5.56 1.78 9.87
CA PRO A 157 -5.50 0.33 9.76
C PRO A 157 -5.17 -0.16 8.35
N ILE A 158 -4.13 -0.98 8.23
CA ILE A 158 -3.74 -1.61 6.96
C ILE A 158 -3.78 -3.13 7.11
N PHE A 159 -4.58 -3.76 6.26
CA PHE A 159 -4.52 -5.20 6.02
C PHE A 159 -3.75 -5.48 4.74
N VAL A 160 -2.73 -6.35 4.83
CA VAL A 160 -2.05 -6.87 3.65
C VAL A 160 -2.75 -8.15 3.19
N ALA A 161 -3.25 -8.13 1.95
CA ALA A 161 -3.81 -9.29 1.29
C ALA A 161 -2.69 -10.16 0.71
N LYS A 162 -2.43 -11.32 1.35
CA LYS A 162 -1.38 -12.24 0.93
C LYS A 162 -1.86 -13.11 -0.24
N MET A 163 -1.00 -13.24 -1.25
CA MET A 163 -1.13 -14.21 -2.34
C MET A 163 -0.01 -15.24 -2.24
N LYS A 164 -0.19 -16.40 -2.87
CA LYS A 164 0.85 -17.42 -2.94
C LYS A 164 2.01 -16.91 -3.79
N ALA A 165 3.23 -16.93 -3.23
CA ALA A 165 4.43 -16.61 -3.99
C ALA A 165 4.82 -17.81 -4.87
N ASN A 166 5.17 -17.55 -6.13
CA ASN A 166 5.61 -18.58 -7.09
C ASN A 166 7.07 -18.98 -6.92
N ARG A 167 7.84 -18.19 -6.16
CA ARG A 167 9.24 -18.44 -5.84
C ARG A 167 9.59 -17.78 -4.51
N ARG A 168 10.71 -18.22 -3.92
CA ARG A 168 11.22 -17.67 -2.66
C ARG A 168 11.38 -16.14 -2.74
N ASN A 169 10.80 -15.43 -1.78
CA ASN A 169 10.63 -13.97 -1.75
C ASN A 169 11.07 -13.37 -0.39
N THR A 170 12.22 -13.80 0.13
CA THR A 170 12.71 -13.43 1.47
C THR A 170 12.69 -11.93 1.79
N ARG A 171 12.93 -11.06 0.79
CA ARG A 171 12.85 -9.60 0.96
C ARG A 171 11.43 -9.12 1.26
N PHE A 172 10.43 -9.67 0.58
CA PHE A 172 9.03 -9.38 0.86
C PHE A 172 8.62 -9.90 2.23
N GLU A 173 9.03 -11.13 2.57
CA GLU A 173 8.74 -11.70 3.89
C GLU A 173 9.36 -10.86 5.02
N TYR A 174 10.62 -10.49 4.89
CA TYR A 174 11.30 -9.61 5.84
C TYR A 174 10.58 -8.25 5.97
N PHE A 175 10.24 -7.61 4.85
CA PHE A 175 9.50 -6.35 4.83
C PHE A 175 8.15 -6.47 5.57
N LEU A 176 7.35 -7.49 5.23
CA LEU A 176 6.02 -7.70 5.83
C LEU A 176 6.12 -8.01 7.32
N ASN A 177 7.07 -8.85 7.72
CA ASN A 177 7.28 -9.19 9.13
C ASN A 177 7.71 -7.94 9.92
N SER A 178 8.65 -7.15 9.39
CA SER A 178 9.10 -5.91 10.04
C SER A 178 7.95 -4.90 10.21
N PHE A 179 7.12 -4.72 9.18
CA PHE A 179 5.94 -3.85 9.25
C PHE A 179 4.90 -4.35 10.26
N ARG A 180 4.72 -5.67 10.36
CA ARG A 180 3.80 -6.29 11.32
C ARG A 180 4.31 -6.14 12.75
N GLU A 181 5.59 -6.38 12.99
CA GLU A 181 6.24 -6.22 14.31
C GLU A 181 6.16 -4.77 14.81
N LYS A 182 6.25 -3.79 13.91
CA LYS A 182 6.00 -2.37 14.23
C LYS A 182 4.53 -2.00 14.41
N GLY A 183 3.61 -2.94 14.27
CA GLY A 183 2.17 -2.70 14.41
C GLY A 183 1.53 -1.90 13.27
N ILE A 184 2.23 -1.72 12.14
CA ILE A 184 1.73 -0.93 11.01
C ILE A 184 0.68 -1.72 10.22
N ILE A 185 0.96 -3.00 9.97
CA ILE A 185 0.08 -3.89 9.21
C ILE A 185 -0.44 -5.05 10.04
N ARG A 186 -1.58 -5.58 9.61
CA ARG A 186 -2.07 -6.93 9.89
C ARG A 186 -2.28 -7.68 8.58
N PHE A 187 -2.47 -8.99 8.61
CA PHE A 187 -2.85 -9.74 7.42
C PHE A 187 -4.36 -9.82 7.27
N LEU A 188 -4.86 -9.74 6.03
CA LEU A 188 -6.28 -9.87 5.76
C LEU A 188 -6.81 -11.22 6.30
N GLY A 189 -7.95 -11.19 6.97
CA GLY A 189 -8.53 -12.33 7.69
C GLY A 189 -8.21 -12.35 9.19
N GLU A 190 -7.27 -11.54 9.66
CA GLU A 190 -7.08 -11.29 11.08
C GLU A 190 -8.19 -10.37 11.65
N LYS A 191 -8.23 -10.25 12.99
CA LYS A 191 -9.27 -9.45 13.68
C LYS A 191 -9.33 -8.02 13.13
N ILE A 192 -10.51 -7.67 12.65
CA ILE A 192 -10.86 -6.33 12.18
C ILE A 192 -10.98 -5.41 13.40
N ASP A 193 -10.18 -4.36 13.43
CA ASP A 193 -10.13 -3.39 14.50
C ASP A 193 -9.66 -2.03 13.94
N TYR A 194 -9.75 -0.99 14.76
CA TYR A 194 -9.15 0.31 14.48
C TYR A 194 -7.90 0.47 15.34
N TRP A 195 -6.77 0.75 14.69
CA TRP A 195 -5.50 1.02 15.34
C TRP A 195 -4.75 2.09 14.55
N GLU A 196 -3.83 2.74 15.24
CA GLU A 196 -2.91 3.73 14.69
C GLU A 196 -1.48 3.32 15.02
N TYR A 197 -0.54 3.97 14.36
CA TYR A 197 0.90 3.75 14.54
C TYR A 197 1.64 5.07 14.26
N PRO A 198 2.92 5.18 14.70
CA PRO A 198 3.72 6.36 14.42
C PRO A 198 3.80 6.67 12.94
N LEU A 199 3.78 7.96 12.58
CA LEU A 199 3.89 8.41 11.18
C LEU A 199 5.17 7.84 10.55
N LEU A 200 5.00 7.15 9.42
CA LEU A 200 6.10 6.64 8.61
C LEU A 200 6.31 7.55 7.39
N ASP A 201 7.16 8.56 7.53
CA ASP A 201 7.53 9.49 6.47
C ASP A 201 9.04 9.45 6.20
N GLU A 202 9.47 8.30 5.68
CA GLU A 202 10.88 8.02 5.42
C GLU A 202 11.46 8.92 4.33
N THR A 203 10.65 9.35 3.37
CA THR A 203 11.10 10.27 2.31
C THR A 203 11.52 11.60 2.91
N ASN A 204 10.69 12.22 3.76
CA ASN A 204 11.06 13.48 4.41
C ASN A 204 12.20 13.31 5.41
N ARG A 205 12.22 12.19 6.16
CA ARG A 205 13.33 11.88 7.08
C ARG A 205 14.67 11.81 6.36
N ILE A 206 14.73 11.04 5.26
CA ILE A 206 15.95 10.92 4.45
C ILE A 206 16.32 12.25 3.79
N ALA A 207 15.34 12.97 3.21
CA ALA A 207 15.60 14.25 2.57
C ALA A 207 16.22 15.26 3.54
N THR A 208 15.74 15.29 4.80
CA THR A 208 16.29 16.15 5.86
C THR A 208 17.75 15.81 6.15
N ILE A 209 18.06 14.52 6.36
CA ILE A 209 19.44 14.05 6.61
C ILE A 209 20.37 14.39 5.44
N ILE A 210 19.89 14.25 4.20
CA ILE A 210 20.67 14.59 3.01
C ILE A 210 20.95 16.09 2.96
N LYS A 211 19.93 16.93 3.21
CA LYS A 211 20.07 18.38 3.21
C LYS A 211 21.10 18.86 4.24
N GLU A 212 21.07 18.29 5.43
CA GLU A 212 22.06 18.54 6.51
C GLU A 212 23.48 18.15 6.07
N ARG A 213 23.65 16.98 5.43
CA ARG A 213 24.97 16.53 4.95
C ARG A 213 25.53 17.39 3.82
N LEU A 214 24.68 18.01 3.02
CA LEU A 214 25.07 18.83 1.88
C LEU A 214 25.30 20.31 2.24
N ASN A 215 25.21 20.70 3.52
CA ASN A 215 25.34 22.10 3.98
C ASN A 215 24.37 23.09 3.29
N TYR A 216 23.23 22.62 2.80
CA TYR A 216 22.15 23.51 2.35
C TYR A 216 21.40 23.99 3.60
N ILE A 217 21.89 25.04 4.25
CA ILE A 217 21.17 25.79 5.30
C ILE A 217 20.37 26.90 4.63
#